data_AF-A0A7R8ZR79-F1
#
_entry.id   AF-A0A7R8ZR79-F1
#
_cell.length_a   1.000
_cell.length_b   1.000
_cell.length_c   1.000
_cell.angle_alpha   90.00
_cell.angle_beta   90.00
_cell.angle_gamma   90.00
#
_symmetry.space_group_name_H-M   'P 1'
#
loop_
_entity.id
_entity.type
_entity.pdbx_description
1 polymer ?
#
loop_
_entity_poly.entity_id
_entity_poly.type
_entity_poly.pdbx_seq_one_letter_code
_entity_poly.pdbx_strand_id
1 'polypeptide(L)'
;MREGQTFKIQAGGTGARNTGGRDKRSKYKRDLDLENCLPSRRSKYRREDRRLKCRNILCFPIQDEQKVIGVAELCNKTDGPAFSRFDEELATAFSIYCGLSLLHSLLYKRVNDMQMRSKMSNELIMYHMQVPVEEYESLAQAPQPDVPPSFALFSFTPKVIPESLSPRFVVYMLEDLDLLAPHRIPKETVARFVLMVKKGYRDHPYHNWKHAFAVTHFCYLLLKNLQLRQKGILSSLDCLTMMTACLCHDIDHRGTTNSFQVASNSALASLYSSEGSVMERHHFAQTIAILNSEGCNIFETLDGGKYEAAINLLRDLILATDLVNHIGILPQQREMAVRGFVRTDKRHRQLLLCLFMTCCDFSDQTKDWLSSKRTAELIYQEFFRQGDLEKAMGKRPSEMMDRETACIPRLQIEFIDEFALPVFTVLSQLFPEASPPLANLRKNRHCWE
;
A
#
# COMPACT_ATOMS: atom_id res chain seq x y z
N MET A 1 -35.18 12.53 -48.01
CA MET A 1 -33.96 12.47 -47.18
C MET A 1 -34.25 13.23 -45.90
N ARG A 2 -34.14 12.59 -44.73
CA ARG A 2 -34.41 13.24 -43.44
C ARG A 2 -33.22 14.16 -43.12
N GLU A 3 -33.45 15.47 -43.11
CA GLU A 3 -32.46 16.45 -42.63
C GLU A 3 -32.36 16.30 -41.10
N GLY A 4 -31.23 15.78 -40.63
CA GLY A 4 -30.94 15.64 -39.21
C GLY A 4 -30.57 16.98 -38.59
N GLN A 5 -31.02 17.23 -37.36
CA GLN A 5 -30.54 18.34 -36.54
C GLN A 5 -29.03 18.21 -36.35
N THR A 6 -28.29 19.28 -36.64
CA THR A 6 -26.84 19.32 -36.48
C THR A 6 -26.51 19.85 -35.08
N PHE A 7 -25.92 19.01 -34.23
CA PHE A 7 -25.46 19.36 -32.89
C PHE A 7 -23.98 19.77 -32.93
N LYS A 8 -23.63 20.94 -32.38
CA LYS A 8 -22.22 21.36 -32.21
C LYS A 8 -21.97 21.82 -30.77
N ILE A 9 -20.93 21.25 -30.16
CA ILE A 9 -20.43 21.62 -28.83
C ILE A 9 -18.99 22.14 -29.00
N GLN A 10 -18.71 23.34 -28.50
CA GLN A 10 -17.37 23.93 -28.51
C GLN A 10 -16.86 24.09 -27.06
N ALA A 11 -15.74 23.44 -26.72
CA ALA A 11 -15.10 23.53 -25.40
C ALA A 11 -14.06 24.65 -25.37
N GLY A 12 -14.13 25.54 -24.37
CA GLY A 12 -13.21 26.68 -24.21
C GLY A 12 -11.99 26.35 -23.35
N GLY A 13 -10.78 26.50 -23.91
CA GLY A 13 -9.52 26.39 -23.17
C GLY A 13 -9.21 27.65 -22.35
N THR A 14 -8.86 27.50 -21.08
CA THR A 14 -8.56 28.61 -20.17
C THR A 14 -7.10 29.07 -20.28
N GLY A 15 -6.87 30.26 -20.82
CA GLY A 15 -5.65 31.04 -20.61
C GLY A 15 -5.96 32.26 -19.75
N ALA A 16 -5.60 32.22 -18.47
CA ALA A 16 -5.84 33.32 -17.54
C ALA A 16 -4.63 34.27 -17.48
N ARG A 17 -4.85 35.57 -17.70
CA ARG A 17 -3.98 36.66 -17.21
C ARG A 17 -4.73 37.47 -16.17
N ASN A 18 -4.00 37.79 -15.11
CA ASN A 18 -4.42 38.31 -13.83
C ASN A 18 -4.23 39.84 -13.80
N THR A 19 -5.23 40.63 -13.43
CA THR A 19 -5.08 41.99 -12.85
C THR A 19 -6.32 42.34 -12.04
N GLY A 20 -6.14 42.60 -10.74
CA GLY A 20 -7.23 42.80 -9.77
C GLY A 20 -7.73 44.24 -9.60
N GLY A 21 -8.57 44.41 -8.57
CA GLY A 21 -8.81 45.70 -7.92
C GLY A 21 -10.27 46.09 -7.64
N ARG A 22 -10.66 45.95 -6.37
CA ARG A 22 -11.64 46.72 -5.56
C ARG A 22 -13.12 46.35 -5.55
N ASP A 23 -13.56 46.29 -4.29
CA ASP A 23 -14.84 45.92 -3.70
C ASP A 23 -15.81 47.13 -3.64
N LYS A 24 -17.06 46.93 -4.06
CA LYS A 24 -18.24 47.70 -3.61
C LYS A 24 -19.49 46.83 -3.72
N ARG A 25 -20.08 46.50 -2.56
CA ARG A 25 -21.44 45.94 -2.40
C ARG A 25 -22.49 46.86 -3.04
N SER A 26 -23.33 46.32 -3.93
CA SER A 26 -24.65 46.87 -4.24
C SER A 26 -25.60 45.78 -4.76
N LYS A 27 -26.85 45.90 -4.30
CA LYS A 27 -28.01 45.01 -4.37
C LYS A 27 -28.32 44.40 -5.75
N TYR A 28 -28.80 43.14 -5.67
CA TYR A 28 -29.53 42.37 -6.66
C TYR A 28 -30.40 43.20 -7.63
N LYS A 29 -30.04 43.17 -8.91
CA LYS A 29 -30.97 43.35 -10.03
C LYS A 29 -30.54 42.40 -11.16
N ARG A 30 -31.45 41.50 -11.55
CA ARG A 30 -31.31 40.62 -12.71
C ARG A 30 -31.56 41.46 -13.95
N ASP A 31 -30.53 42.12 -14.45
CA ASP A 31 -30.49 42.68 -15.80
C ASP A 31 -29.14 42.25 -16.38
N LEU A 32 -29.14 41.20 -17.21
CA LEU A 32 -28.01 40.91 -18.10
C LEU A 32 -28.14 41.90 -19.25
N ASP A 33 -27.37 42.99 -19.17
CA ASP A 33 -27.19 43.99 -20.22
C ASP A 33 -26.90 43.29 -21.55
N LEU A 34 -27.91 43.29 -22.42
CA LEU A 34 -27.88 42.78 -23.78
C LEU A 34 -27.40 43.84 -24.79
N GLU A 35 -26.72 44.89 -24.35
CA GLU A 35 -26.30 46.01 -25.22
C GLU A 35 -24.90 45.88 -25.85
N ASN A 36 -24.18 44.76 -25.66
CA ASN A 36 -22.87 44.57 -26.32
C ASN A 36 -22.77 43.33 -27.23
N CYS A 37 -23.90 42.70 -27.58
CA CYS A 37 -23.90 41.48 -28.40
C CYS A 37 -24.38 41.65 -29.85
N LEU A 38 -24.35 42.86 -30.44
CA LEU A 38 -24.39 43.05 -31.89
C LEU A 38 -23.60 44.34 -32.25
N PRO A 39 -22.72 44.39 -33.29
CA PRO A 39 -22.09 43.36 -34.10
C PRO A 39 -20.57 43.58 -34.23
N SER A 40 -19.73 42.68 -33.75
CA SER A 40 -18.32 42.63 -34.19
C SER A 40 -17.96 41.21 -34.60
N ARG A 41 -17.85 41.02 -35.92
CA ARG A 41 -17.49 39.80 -36.63
C ARG A 41 -18.43 38.62 -36.37
N ARG A 42 -19.41 38.49 -37.29
CA ARG A 42 -19.96 37.18 -37.71
C ARG A 42 -18.87 36.12 -37.59
N SER A 43 -19.12 35.10 -36.76
CA SER A 43 -18.51 33.79 -36.91
C SER A 43 -18.57 33.46 -38.40
N LYS A 44 -17.43 33.60 -39.09
CA LYS A 44 -17.29 33.15 -40.47
C LYS A 44 -17.34 31.63 -40.37
N TYR A 45 -18.54 31.07 -40.59
CA TYR A 45 -18.70 29.69 -41.00
C TYR A 45 -17.66 29.43 -42.09
N ARG A 46 -16.57 28.74 -41.73
CA ARG A 46 -15.52 28.36 -42.67
C ARG A 46 -16.17 27.32 -43.59
N ARG A 47 -16.34 27.75 -44.83
CA ARG A 47 -16.84 27.04 -46.01
C ARG A 47 -16.64 25.52 -45.91
N GLU A 48 -17.72 24.77 -45.75
CA GLU A 48 -17.83 23.43 -46.35
C GLU A 48 -19.27 22.96 -46.58
N ASP A 49 -20.29 23.61 -45.99
CA ASP A 49 -21.70 23.30 -46.32
C ASP A 49 -22.49 24.53 -46.75
N ARG A 50 -22.58 24.77 -48.07
CA ARG A 50 -23.26 25.94 -48.67
C ARG A 50 -24.80 25.80 -48.78
N ARG A 51 -25.43 24.77 -48.18
CA ARG A 51 -26.88 24.53 -48.35
C ARG A 51 -27.77 24.86 -47.14
N LEU A 52 -27.20 25.11 -45.95
CA LEU A 52 -27.99 25.44 -44.76
C LEU A 52 -28.12 26.96 -44.60
N LYS A 53 -29.24 27.54 -45.04
CA LYS A 53 -29.65 28.89 -44.61
C LYS A 53 -30.07 28.82 -43.14
N CYS A 54 -29.37 29.55 -42.28
CA CYS A 54 -29.75 29.67 -40.87
C CYS A 54 -30.94 30.63 -40.73
N ARG A 55 -32.08 30.11 -40.25
CA ARG A 55 -33.35 30.79 -40.01
C ARG A 55 -33.48 31.29 -38.57
N ASN A 56 -33.12 30.45 -37.60
CA ASN A 56 -33.21 30.74 -36.17
C ASN A 56 -32.11 29.98 -35.41
N ILE A 57 -31.68 30.53 -34.28
CA ILE A 57 -30.62 29.98 -33.41
C ILE A 57 -31.08 30.06 -31.95
N LEU A 58 -30.94 28.97 -31.22
CA LEU A 58 -31.04 28.94 -29.76
C LEU A 58 -29.66 28.59 -29.19
N CYS A 59 -29.11 29.46 -28.34
CA CYS A 59 -27.80 29.30 -27.75
C CYS A 59 -27.93 29.26 -26.22
N PHE A 60 -27.31 28.27 -25.59
CA PHE A 60 -27.37 28.12 -24.15
C PHE A 60 -26.02 27.67 -23.56
N PRO A 61 -25.65 28.17 -22.37
CA PRO A 61 -24.38 27.83 -21.73
C PRO A 61 -24.49 26.49 -21.02
N ILE A 62 -23.45 25.66 -21.13
CA ILE A 62 -23.24 24.47 -20.30
C ILE A 62 -22.45 24.89 -19.07
N GLN A 63 -23.03 24.72 -17.88
CA GLN A 63 -22.52 25.26 -16.62
C GLN A 63 -22.28 24.18 -15.57
N ASP A 64 -21.32 24.42 -14.69
CA ASP A 64 -21.04 23.67 -13.46
C ASP A 64 -21.02 24.63 -12.27
N GLU A 65 -21.96 24.45 -11.35
CA GLU A 65 -22.24 25.16 -10.08
C GLU A 65 -22.26 26.72 -10.10
N GLN A 66 -21.71 27.38 -11.13
CA GLN A 66 -21.72 28.80 -11.50
C GLN A 66 -20.71 29.14 -12.63
N LYS A 67 -19.89 28.19 -13.10
CA LYS A 67 -18.86 28.38 -14.13
C LYS A 67 -19.31 27.80 -15.47
N VAL A 68 -19.18 28.58 -16.55
CA VAL A 68 -19.46 28.10 -17.92
C VAL A 68 -18.31 27.19 -18.40
N ILE A 69 -18.62 25.93 -18.68
CA ILE A 69 -17.67 24.93 -19.22
C ILE A 69 -17.70 24.91 -20.76
N GLY A 70 -18.86 25.21 -21.35
CA GLY A 70 -19.05 25.20 -22.80
C GLY A 70 -20.31 25.92 -23.21
N VAL A 71 -20.54 25.98 -24.52
CA VAL A 71 -21.73 26.59 -25.12
C VAL A 71 -22.27 25.64 -26.17
N ALA A 72 -23.60 25.45 -26.18
CA ALA A 72 -24.30 24.68 -27.18
C ALA A 72 -25.17 25.59 -28.05
N GLU A 73 -25.15 25.37 -29.36
CA GLU A 73 -25.99 26.05 -30.33
C GLU A 73 -26.92 25.07 -31.05
N LEU A 74 -28.20 25.42 -31.12
CA LEU A 74 -29.21 24.73 -31.92
C LEU A 74 -29.60 25.66 -33.07
N CYS A 75 -29.52 25.16 -34.30
CA CYS A 75 -29.87 25.92 -35.50
C CYS A 75 -31.08 25.29 -36.20
N ASN A 76 -31.98 26.13 -36.72
CA ASN A 76 -33.10 25.75 -37.60
C ASN A 76 -34.12 24.78 -37.00
N LYS A 77 -35.05 25.29 -36.19
CA LYS A 77 -36.22 24.54 -35.73
C LYS A 77 -37.03 23.96 -36.90
N THR A 78 -37.36 22.68 -36.83
CA THR A 78 -37.98 21.89 -37.91
C THR A 78 -39.51 21.94 -37.91
N ASP A 79 -40.11 22.06 -36.73
CA ASP A 79 -41.55 21.98 -36.43
C ASP A 79 -42.19 23.36 -36.18
N GLY A 80 -41.46 24.46 -36.47
CA GLY A 80 -41.98 25.81 -36.27
C GLY A 80 -41.15 26.92 -36.90
N PRO A 81 -41.66 28.17 -36.88
CA PRO A 81 -40.96 29.33 -37.42
C PRO A 81 -39.78 29.78 -36.54
N ALA A 82 -39.86 29.60 -35.21
CA ALA A 82 -38.87 30.00 -34.21
C ALA A 82 -38.91 29.09 -32.98
N PHE A 83 -37.84 29.10 -32.16
CA PHE A 83 -37.83 28.45 -30.85
C PHE A 83 -38.81 29.16 -29.89
N SER A 84 -39.52 28.37 -29.11
CA SER A 84 -40.49 28.80 -28.11
C SER A 84 -39.85 28.86 -26.72
N ARG A 85 -40.53 29.53 -25.77
CA ARG A 85 -40.10 29.54 -24.36
C ARG A 85 -40.00 28.13 -23.76
N PHE A 86 -40.83 27.20 -24.20
CA PHE A 86 -40.74 25.80 -23.78
C PHE A 86 -39.43 25.15 -24.27
N ASP A 87 -38.98 25.47 -25.49
CA ASP A 87 -37.70 24.97 -25.99
C ASP A 87 -36.52 25.58 -25.21
N GLU A 88 -36.63 26.84 -24.78
CA GLU A 88 -35.62 27.49 -23.92
C GLU A 88 -35.55 26.82 -22.54
N GLU A 89 -36.69 26.54 -21.92
CA GLU A 89 -36.76 25.82 -20.63
C GLU A 89 -36.20 24.39 -20.76
N LEU A 90 -36.55 23.67 -21.83
CA LEU A 90 -36.03 22.34 -22.11
C LEU A 90 -34.52 22.36 -22.38
N ALA A 91 -34.04 23.32 -23.16
CA ALA A 91 -32.61 23.51 -23.42
C ALA A 91 -31.84 23.83 -22.13
N THR A 92 -32.42 24.63 -21.25
CA THR A 92 -31.83 24.96 -19.94
C THR A 92 -31.77 23.72 -19.05
N ALA A 93 -32.85 22.94 -18.96
CA ALA A 93 -32.86 21.68 -18.22
C ALA A 93 -31.84 20.68 -18.78
N PHE A 94 -31.78 20.53 -20.10
CA PHE A 94 -30.81 19.68 -20.78
C PHE A 94 -29.36 20.13 -20.54
N SER A 95 -29.13 21.44 -20.47
CA SER A 95 -27.81 22.01 -20.21
C SER A 95 -27.23 21.61 -18.86
N ILE A 96 -28.07 21.53 -17.82
CA ILE A 96 -27.66 21.10 -16.48
C ILE A 96 -27.16 19.65 -16.53
N TYR A 97 -27.92 18.76 -17.18
CA TYR A 97 -27.51 17.36 -17.35
C TYR A 97 -26.23 17.22 -18.19
N CYS A 98 -26.07 18.04 -19.23
CA CYS A 98 -24.83 18.08 -20.02
C CYS A 98 -23.64 18.53 -19.19
N GLY A 99 -23.79 19.55 -18.33
CA GLY A 99 -22.74 20.06 -17.45
C GLY A 99 -22.24 18.98 -16.50
N LEU A 100 -23.16 18.30 -15.80
CA LEU A 100 -22.84 17.19 -14.90
C LEU A 100 -22.17 16.02 -15.62
N SER A 101 -22.70 15.63 -16.79
CA SER A 101 -22.17 14.51 -17.57
C SER A 101 -20.75 14.80 -18.10
N LEU A 102 -20.52 16.01 -18.60
CA LEU A 102 -19.20 16.44 -19.06
C LEU A 102 -18.21 16.57 -17.91
N LEU A 103 -18.64 17.09 -16.76
CA LEU A 103 -17.80 17.18 -15.57
C LEU A 103 -17.34 15.79 -15.12
N HIS A 104 -18.28 14.85 -14.94
CA HIS A 104 -17.95 13.49 -14.55
C HIS A 104 -17.07 12.79 -15.59
N SER A 105 -17.35 12.94 -16.88
CA SER A 105 -16.53 12.37 -17.96
C SER A 105 -15.10 12.93 -17.95
N LEU A 106 -14.93 14.24 -17.77
CA LEU A 106 -13.62 14.89 -17.70
C LEU A 106 -12.85 14.52 -16.42
N LEU A 107 -13.53 14.47 -15.27
CA LEU A 107 -12.93 14.02 -14.01
C LEU A 107 -12.48 12.57 -14.12
N TYR A 108 -13.35 11.68 -14.63
CA TYR A 108 -13.02 10.28 -14.87
C TYR A 108 -11.83 10.12 -15.81
N LYS A 109 -11.79 10.89 -16.91
CA LYS A 109 -10.64 10.90 -17.83
C LYS A 109 -9.35 11.35 -17.14
N ARG A 110 -9.38 12.42 -16.34
CA ARG A 110 -8.18 12.87 -15.60
C ARG A 110 -7.70 11.81 -14.61
N VAL A 111 -8.61 11.17 -13.87
CA VAL A 111 -8.29 10.08 -12.95
C VAL A 111 -7.63 8.94 -13.72
N ASN A 112 -8.20 8.52 -14.84
CA ASN A 112 -7.63 7.47 -15.68
C ASN A 112 -6.25 7.83 -16.24
N ASP A 113 -6.05 9.07 -16.73
CA ASP A 113 -4.76 9.55 -17.23
C ASP A 113 -3.68 9.56 -16.11
N MET A 114 -4.06 9.96 -14.89
CA MET A 114 -3.17 9.90 -13.73
C MET A 114 -2.85 8.45 -13.33
N GLN A 115 -3.83 7.54 -13.36
CA GLN A 115 -3.61 6.11 -13.11
C GLN A 115 -2.66 5.49 -14.14
N MET A 116 -2.81 5.80 -15.43
CA MET A 116 -1.92 5.31 -16.48
C MET A 116 -0.49 5.82 -16.31
N ARG A 117 -0.30 7.10 -15.95
CA ARG A 117 1.03 7.66 -15.65
C ARG A 117 1.67 7.01 -14.42
N SER A 118 0.89 6.75 -13.38
CA SER A 118 1.35 6.03 -12.19
C SER A 118 1.76 4.61 -12.55
N LYS A 119 0.96 3.91 -13.35
CA LYS A 119 1.29 2.57 -13.86
C LYS A 119 2.60 2.55 -14.66
N MET A 120 2.77 3.49 -15.60
CA MET A 120 4.03 3.63 -16.36
C MET A 120 5.23 3.94 -15.45
N SER A 121 5.03 4.79 -14.43
CA SER A 121 6.11 5.11 -13.47
C SER A 121 6.50 3.88 -12.66
N ASN A 122 5.52 3.08 -12.23
CA ASN A 122 5.77 1.81 -11.54
C ASN A 122 6.49 0.81 -12.46
N GLU A 123 6.10 0.69 -13.73
CA GLU A 123 6.81 -0.16 -14.70
C GLU A 123 8.27 0.27 -14.88
N LEU A 124 8.56 1.58 -14.94
CA LEU A 124 9.93 2.10 -15.02
C LEU A 124 10.75 1.81 -13.76
N ILE A 125 10.15 1.95 -12.57
CA ILE A 125 10.81 1.58 -11.32
C ILE A 125 11.10 0.09 -11.31
N MET A 126 10.12 -0.75 -11.68
CA MET A 126 10.29 -2.20 -11.75
C MET A 126 11.36 -2.61 -12.77
N TYR A 127 11.50 -1.90 -13.89
CA TYR A 127 12.59 -2.12 -14.85
C TYR A 127 13.98 -1.94 -14.21
N HIS A 128 14.17 -0.88 -13.43
CA HIS A 128 15.43 -0.67 -12.70
C HIS A 128 15.62 -1.66 -11.53
N MET A 129 14.53 -2.25 -11.04
CA MET A 129 14.55 -3.29 -10.01
C MET A 129 14.89 -4.68 -10.56
N GLN A 130 14.86 -4.90 -11.88
CA GLN A 130 15.12 -6.22 -12.47
C GLN A 130 16.44 -6.84 -11.98
N VAL A 131 16.37 -8.16 -11.75
CA VAL A 131 17.51 -8.99 -11.38
C VAL A 131 18.06 -9.63 -12.66
N PRO A 132 19.38 -9.53 -12.92
CA PRO A 132 20.01 -10.18 -14.07
C PRO A 132 19.74 -11.68 -14.11
N VAL A 133 19.70 -12.24 -15.32
CA VAL A 133 19.41 -13.67 -15.54
C VAL A 133 20.41 -14.55 -14.82
N GLU A 134 21.68 -14.18 -14.91
CA GLU A 134 22.79 -14.91 -14.31
C GLU A 134 22.68 -15.00 -12.78
N GLU A 135 22.13 -13.98 -12.12
CA GLU A 135 22.02 -13.94 -10.66
C GLU A 135 20.95 -14.91 -10.14
N TYR A 136 19.74 -14.89 -10.72
CA TYR A 136 18.67 -15.76 -10.23
C TYR A 136 18.85 -17.21 -10.70
N GLU A 137 19.43 -17.46 -11.87
CA GLU A 137 19.79 -18.81 -12.30
C GLU A 137 20.88 -19.41 -11.39
N SER A 138 21.91 -18.60 -11.06
CA SER A 138 22.95 -19.03 -10.12
C SER A 138 22.37 -19.36 -8.75
N LEU A 139 21.39 -18.60 -8.26
CA LEU A 139 20.73 -18.90 -6.98
C LEU A 139 19.84 -20.15 -7.08
N ALA A 140 19.09 -20.33 -8.17
CA ALA A 140 18.19 -21.46 -8.38
C ALA A 140 18.94 -22.80 -8.50
N GLN A 141 20.15 -22.78 -9.07
CA GLN A 141 21.02 -23.93 -9.24
C GLN A 141 22.02 -24.11 -8.09
N ALA A 142 22.09 -23.17 -7.15
CA ALA A 142 23.01 -23.26 -6.03
C ALA A 142 22.74 -24.53 -5.20
N PRO A 143 23.79 -25.20 -4.69
CA PRO A 143 23.60 -26.33 -3.79
C PRO A 143 22.89 -25.88 -2.49
N GLN A 144 22.51 -26.82 -1.62
CA GLN A 144 22.03 -26.43 -0.29
C GLN A 144 23.11 -25.65 0.47
N PRO A 145 22.78 -24.58 1.23
CA PRO A 145 23.78 -23.87 2.02
C PRO A 145 24.32 -24.78 3.13
N ASP A 146 25.48 -24.44 3.68
CA ASP A 146 25.96 -25.10 4.90
C ASP A 146 25.15 -24.60 6.09
N VAL A 147 24.20 -25.43 6.54
CA VAL A 147 23.21 -25.06 7.55
C VAL A 147 23.75 -25.36 8.94
N PRO A 148 23.94 -24.36 9.82
CA PRO A 148 24.39 -24.62 11.18
C PRO A 148 23.42 -25.56 11.91
N PRO A 149 23.91 -26.50 12.77
CA PRO A 149 23.04 -27.39 13.55
C PRO A 149 22.02 -26.62 14.42
N SER A 150 22.40 -25.43 14.87
CA SER A 150 21.54 -24.53 15.65
C SER A 150 20.50 -23.79 14.82
N PHE A 151 20.52 -23.85 13.48
CA PHE A 151 19.68 -23.01 12.61
C PHE A 151 18.18 -23.18 12.86
N ALA A 152 17.74 -24.36 13.32
CA ALA A 152 16.35 -24.64 13.66
C ALA A 152 16.01 -24.36 15.16
N LEU A 153 16.93 -23.80 15.93
CA LEU A 153 16.70 -23.44 17.35
C LEU A 153 16.23 -21.99 17.46
N PHE A 154 15.28 -21.73 18.36
CA PHE A 154 14.80 -20.37 18.67
C PHE A 154 15.90 -19.41 19.13
N SER A 155 16.96 -19.93 19.74
CA SER A 155 18.14 -19.17 20.16
C SER A 155 19.07 -18.74 19.04
N PHE A 156 18.89 -19.25 17.80
CA PHE A 156 19.74 -18.85 16.69
C PHE A 156 19.47 -17.40 16.27
N THR A 157 20.55 -16.64 16.08
CA THR A 157 20.51 -15.26 15.61
C THR A 157 20.76 -15.23 14.10
N PRO A 158 19.73 -15.08 13.25
CA PRO A 158 19.87 -15.16 11.79
C PRO A 158 20.75 -14.08 11.18
N LYS A 159 20.91 -12.92 11.85
CA LYS A 159 21.74 -11.80 11.40
C LYS A 159 23.25 -12.14 11.31
N VAL A 160 23.70 -13.27 11.86
CA VAL A 160 25.09 -13.77 11.70
C VAL A 160 25.35 -14.32 10.29
N ILE A 161 24.30 -14.70 9.56
CA ILE A 161 24.43 -15.18 8.18
C ILE A 161 24.80 -13.99 7.28
N PRO A 162 25.86 -14.11 6.45
CA PRO A 162 26.23 -13.06 5.51
C PRO A 162 25.09 -12.69 4.57
N GLU A 163 24.95 -11.41 4.29
CA GLU A 163 23.82 -10.90 3.52
C GLU A 163 23.79 -11.43 2.08
N SER A 164 24.94 -11.75 1.51
CA SER A 164 25.08 -12.39 0.20
C SER A 164 24.58 -13.84 0.17
N LEU A 165 24.61 -14.53 1.31
CA LEU A 165 24.15 -15.92 1.43
C LEU A 165 22.68 -16.01 1.86
N SER A 166 22.15 -14.98 2.51
CA SER A 166 20.78 -15.01 3.05
C SER A 166 19.68 -15.35 2.02
N PRO A 167 19.71 -14.97 0.73
CA PRO A 167 18.73 -15.45 -0.25
C PRO A 167 18.70 -16.98 -0.40
N ARG A 168 19.87 -17.62 -0.37
CA ARG A 168 20.00 -19.08 -0.45
C ARG A 168 19.41 -19.76 0.77
N PHE A 169 19.53 -19.15 1.94
CA PHE A 169 18.85 -19.62 3.15
C PHE A 169 17.33 -19.46 3.08
N VAL A 170 16.81 -18.42 2.41
CA VAL A 170 15.36 -18.29 2.17
C VAL A 170 14.85 -19.42 1.28
N VAL A 171 15.54 -19.71 0.18
CA VAL A 171 15.21 -20.84 -0.71
C VAL A 171 15.25 -22.16 0.07
N TYR A 172 16.30 -22.40 0.86
CA TYR A 172 16.40 -23.57 1.73
C TYR A 172 15.22 -23.69 2.71
N MET A 173 14.83 -22.61 3.38
CA MET A 173 13.71 -22.64 4.33
C MET A 173 12.38 -23.03 3.65
N LEU A 174 12.15 -22.57 2.41
CA LEU A 174 10.96 -22.94 1.65
C LEU A 174 10.98 -24.41 1.19
N GLU A 175 12.16 -24.92 0.84
CA GLU A 175 12.35 -26.33 0.45
C GLU A 175 12.24 -27.28 1.63
N ASP A 176 12.88 -26.96 2.76
CA ASP A 176 12.86 -27.78 3.98
C ASP A 176 11.46 -27.87 4.60
N LEU A 177 10.63 -26.83 4.44
CA LEU A 177 9.21 -26.85 4.83
C LEU A 177 8.30 -27.54 3.79
N ASP A 178 8.84 -28.01 2.67
CA ASP A 178 8.08 -28.63 1.55
C ASP A 178 6.99 -27.70 1.00
N LEU A 179 7.32 -26.42 0.77
CA LEU A 179 6.36 -25.40 0.30
C LEU A 179 6.40 -25.15 -1.20
N LEU A 180 7.37 -25.70 -1.93
CA LEU A 180 7.53 -25.46 -3.37
C LEU A 180 6.86 -26.54 -4.22
N ALA A 181 7.20 -27.81 -3.98
CA ALA A 181 6.73 -28.93 -4.79
C ALA A 181 5.20 -29.11 -4.80
N PRO A 182 4.47 -28.98 -3.67
CA PRO A 182 3.00 -29.12 -3.67
C PRO A 182 2.29 -28.07 -4.51
N HIS A 183 2.91 -26.91 -4.67
CA HIS A 183 2.39 -25.79 -5.46
C HIS A 183 3.02 -25.70 -6.85
N ARG A 184 3.90 -26.63 -7.23
CA ARG A 184 4.59 -26.66 -8.54
C ARG A 184 5.35 -25.36 -8.86
N ILE A 185 5.92 -24.72 -7.85
CA ILE A 185 6.61 -23.44 -8.02
C ILE A 185 8.03 -23.71 -8.56
N PRO A 186 8.42 -23.17 -9.72
CA PRO A 186 9.77 -23.32 -10.24
C PRO A 186 10.81 -22.65 -9.33
N LYS A 187 11.98 -23.28 -9.14
CA LYS A 187 13.06 -22.71 -8.32
C LYS A 187 13.55 -21.37 -8.86
N GLU A 188 13.60 -21.20 -10.18
CA GLU A 188 13.96 -19.94 -10.83
C GLU A 188 13.00 -18.81 -10.47
N THR A 189 11.69 -19.08 -10.42
CA THR A 189 10.68 -18.12 -10.00
C THR A 189 10.87 -17.70 -8.55
N VAL A 190 11.17 -18.65 -7.66
CA VAL A 190 11.49 -18.36 -6.25
C VAL A 190 12.77 -17.54 -6.14
N ALA A 191 13.84 -17.94 -6.83
CA ALA A 191 15.12 -17.24 -6.80
C ALA A 191 14.97 -15.79 -7.28
N ARG A 192 14.27 -15.59 -8.40
CA ARG A 192 13.99 -14.26 -8.96
C ARG A 192 13.14 -13.42 -8.00
N PHE A 193 12.08 -14.00 -7.43
CA PHE A 193 11.24 -13.34 -6.43
C PHE A 193 12.05 -12.89 -5.20
N VAL A 194 12.84 -13.79 -4.60
CA VAL A 194 13.64 -13.52 -3.40
C VAL A 194 14.66 -12.41 -3.67
N LEU A 195 15.33 -12.42 -4.82
CA LEU A 195 16.31 -11.39 -5.19
C LEU A 195 15.65 -10.04 -5.49
N MET A 196 14.49 -10.03 -6.14
CA MET A 196 13.69 -8.81 -6.35
C MET A 196 13.25 -8.20 -5.02
N VAL A 197 12.75 -9.01 -4.09
CA VAL A 197 12.36 -8.56 -2.75
C VAL A 197 13.56 -8.00 -2.00
N LYS A 198 14.70 -8.72 -1.99
CA LYS A 198 15.95 -8.25 -1.37
C LYS A 198 16.37 -6.88 -1.90
N LYS A 199 16.37 -6.70 -3.22
CA LYS A 199 16.73 -5.42 -3.85
C LYS A 199 15.72 -4.32 -3.50
N GLY A 200 14.47 -4.68 -3.21
CA GLY A 200 13.40 -3.76 -2.83
C GLY A 200 13.50 -3.18 -1.41
N TYR A 201 14.33 -3.78 -0.55
CA TYR A 201 14.64 -3.20 0.76
C TYR A 201 15.64 -2.05 0.64
N ARG A 202 15.39 -0.99 1.42
CA ARG A 202 16.29 0.17 1.51
C ARG A 202 17.37 -0.05 2.56
N ASP A 203 18.44 0.74 2.45
CA ASP A 203 19.52 0.77 3.43
C ASP A 203 19.16 1.68 4.62
N HIS A 204 18.25 1.18 5.46
CA HIS A 204 17.94 1.78 6.76
C HIS A 204 18.64 1.00 7.89
N PRO A 205 18.99 1.64 9.03
CA PRO A 205 19.69 0.98 10.13
C PRO A 205 19.05 -0.34 10.62
N TYR A 206 17.74 -0.37 10.77
CA TYR A 206 16.94 -1.49 11.24
C TYR A 206 16.01 -2.05 10.14
N HIS A 207 15.12 -1.24 9.55
CA HIS A 207 14.12 -1.70 8.58
C HIS A 207 14.74 -1.94 7.19
N ASN A 208 15.58 -2.98 7.10
CA ASN A 208 16.33 -3.40 5.92
C ASN A 208 16.15 -4.91 5.67
N TRP A 209 16.82 -5.43 4.63
CA TRP A 209 16.73 -6.84 4.26
C TRP A 209 17.14 -7.81 5.39
N LYS A 210 18.08 -7.45 6.26
CA LYS A 210 18.50 -8.34 7.37
C LYS A 210 17.39 -8.50 8.42
N HIS A 211 16.60 -7.46 8.66
CA HIS A 211 15.40 -7.54 9.50
C HIS A 211 14.38 -8.48 8.84
N ALA A 212 14.02 -8.26 7.59
CA ALA A 212 13.08 -9.12 6.87
C ALA A 212 13.51 -10.60 6.83
N PHE A 213 14.81 -10.86 6.65
CA PHE A 213 15.37 -12.21 6.73
C PHE A 213 15.24 -12.80 8.14
N ALA A 214 15.47 -12.02 9.20
CA ALA A 214 15.32 -12.47 10.58
C ALA A 214 13.87 -12.81 10.93
N VAL A 215 12.92 -11.97 10.51
CA VAL A 215 11.47 -12.20 10.65
C VAL A 215 11.05 -13.47 9.91
N THR A 216 11.50 -13.64 8.67
CA THR A 216 11.24 -14.85 7.87
C THR A 216 11.84 -16.09 8.50
N HIS A 217 13.04 -16.00 9.06
CA HIS A 217 13.68 -17.10 9.77
C HIS A 217 12.88 -17.49 11.02
N PHE A 218 12.40 -16.53 11.81
CA PHE A 218 11.56 -16.85 12.96
C PHE A 218 10.24 -17.50 12.56
N CYS A 219 9.64 -17.08 11.43
CA CYS A 219 8.48 -17.76 10.86
C CYS A 219 8.80 -19.23 10.54
N TYR A 220 9.91 -19.48 9.86
CA TYR A 220 10.39 -20.84 9.59
C TYR A 220 10.54 -21.67 10.88
N LEU A 221 11.07 -21.09 11.96
CA LEU A 221 11.16 -21.77 13.25
C LEU A 221 9.80 -22.14 13.83
N LEU A 222 8.82 -21.22 13.77
CA LEU A 222 7.46 -21.50 14.22
C LEU A 222 6.84 -22.63 13.39
N LEU A 223 6.92 -22.55 12.07
CA LEU A 223 6.35 -23.55 11.16
C LEU A 223 6.98 -24.94 11.37
N LYS A 224 8.31 -25.00 11.48
CA LYS A 224 9.08 -26.24 11.64
C LYS A 224 8.91 -26.86 13.02
N ASN A 225 9.16 -26.09 14.08
CA ASN A 225 9.22 -26.63 15.44
C ASN A 225 7.83 -26.94 16.00
N LEU A 226 6.81 -26.17 15.61
CA LEU A 226 5.43 -26.41 16.06
C LEU A 226 4.69 -27.44 15.21
N GLN A 227 5.26 -27.84 14.06
CA GLN A 227 4.72 -28.85 13.14
C GLN A 227 3.27 -28.52 12.69
N LEU A 228 3.01 -27.24 12.39
CA LEU A 228 1.65 -26.73 12.20
C LEU A 228 0.91 -27.38 11.03
N ARG A 229 1.63 -27.72 9.96
CA ARG A 229 1.08 -28.44 8.80
C ARG A 229 0.76 -29.89 9.15
N GLN A 230 1.68 -30.60 9.82
CA GLN A 230 1.50 -31.99 10.22
C GLN A 230 0.37 -32.14 11.24
N LYS A 231 0.20 -31.15 12.13
CA LYS A 231 -0.93 -31.06 13.08
C LYS A 231 -2.24 -30.63 12.41
N GLY A 232 -2.24 -30.31 11.11
CA GLY A 232 -3.42 -29.87 10.36
C GLY A 232 -3.99 -28.53 10.81
N ILE A 233 -3.17 -27.69 11.45
CA ILE A 233 -3.56 -26.36 11.94
C ILE A 233 -3.53 -25.35 10.78
N LEU A 234 -2.48 -25.41 9.97
CA LEU A 234 -2.28 -24.55 8.82
C LEU A 234 -2.16 -25.37 7.53
N SER A 235 -2.69 -24.83 6.44
CA SER A 235 -2.51 -25.42 5.10
C SER A 235 -1.11 -25.11 4.54
N SER A 236 -0.67 -25.86 3.52
CA SER A 236 0.58 -25.55 2.79
C SER A 236 0.56 -24.12 2.22
N LEU A 237 -0.61 -23.67 1.74
CA LEU A 237 -0.79 -22.33 1.21
C LEU A 237 -0.66 -21.26 2.30
N ASP A 238 -1.11 -21.54 3.52
CA ASP A 238 -1.01 -20.62 4.67
C ASP A 238 0.45 -20.41 5.04
N CYS A 239 1.21 -21.51 5.11
CA CYS A 239 2.64 -21.48 5.41
C CYS A 239 3.43 -20.72 4.35
N LEU A 240 3.17 -20.99 3.05
CA LEU A 240 3.81 -20.26 1.95
C LEU A 240 3.46 -18.77 2.00
N THR A 241 2.19 -18.43 2.20
CA THR A 241 1.73 -17.04 2.28
C THR A 241 2.33 -16.32 3.49
N MET A 242 2.45 -16.99 4.63
CA MET A 242 3.08 -16.43 5.83
C MET A 242 4.57 -16.17 5.65
N MET A 243 5.32 -17.12 5.09
CA MET A 243 6.74 -16.93 4.77
C MET A 243 6.94 -15.76 3.79
N THR A 244 6.05 -15.65 2.81
CA THR A 244 6.03 -14.55 1.84
C THR A 244 5.72 -13.20 2.51
N ALA A 245 4.72 -13.15 3.39
CA ALA A 245 4.37 -11.96 4.15
C ALA A 245 5.54 -11.49 5.03
N CYS A 246 6.15 -12.41 5.79
CA CYS A 246 7.31 -12.11 6.62
C CYS A 246 8.48 -11.50 5.83
N LEU A 247 8.74 -12.05 4.63
CA LEU A 247 9.82 -11.58 3.78
C LEU A 247 9.56 -10.18 3.20
N CYS A 248 8.29 -9.81 3.00
CA CYS A 248 7.92 -8.59 2.30
C CYS A 248 7.31 -7.49 3.19
N HIS A 249 7.05 -7.75 4.47
CA HIS A 249 6.23 -6.87 5.30
C HIS A 249 6.74 -5.43 5.44
N ASP A 250 8.06 -5.20 5.25
CA ASP A 250 8.73 -3.90 5.36
C ASP A 250 9.40 -3.46 4.05
N ILE A 251 9.04 -4.05 2.91
CA ILE A 251 9.68 -3.73 1.64
C ILE A 251 9.50 -2.25 1.26
N ASP A 252 10.57 -1.57 0.82
CA ASP A 252 10.58 -0.12 0.54
C ASP A 252 10.20 0.77 1.76
N HIS A 253 10.37 0.28 3.00
CA HIS A 253 10.23 1.09 4.21
C HIS A 253 11.11 2.33 4.17
N ARG A 254 10.63 3.47 4.70
CA ARG A 254 11.26 4.80 4.56
C ARG A 254 12.06 5.26 5.78
N GLY A 255 12.12 4.42 6.82
CA GLY A 255 12.76 4.74 8.10
C GLY A 255 11.96 5.78 8.90
N THR A 256 10.65 5.87 8.67
CA THR A 256 9.75 6.82 9.34
C THR A 256 8.38 6.20 9.59
N THR A 257 7.73 6.57 10.69
CA THR A 257 6.43 6.03 11.11
C THR A 257 5.25 6.51 10.25
N ASN A 258 4.13 5.77 10.34
CA ASN A 258 2.83 6.17 9.77
C ASN A 258 2.40 7.59 10.20
N SER A 259 2.59 7.93 11.48
CA SER A 259 2.27 9.26 12.01
C SER A 259 3.10 10.37 11.35
N PHE A 260 4.39 10.12 11.10
CA PHE A 260 5.25 11.06 10.39
C PHE A 260 4.82 11.25 8.93
N GLN A 261 4.48 10.16 8.23
CA GLN A 261 4.01 10.20 6.83
C GLN A 261 2.78 11.10 6.70
N VAL A 262 1.78 10.93 7.59
CA VAL A 262 0.58 11.77 7.62
C VAL A 262 0.94 13.21 7.98
N ALA A 263 1.73 13.42 9.03
CA ALA A 263 2.05 14.76 9.52
C ALA A 263 2.93 15.58 8.56
N SER A 264 3.65 14.92 7.64
CA SER A 264 4.47 15.55 6.60
C SER A 264 3.73 15.74 5.27
N ASN A 265 2.45 15.32 5.17
CA ASN A 265 1.68 15.31 3.92
C ASN A 265 2.42 14.60 2.78
N SER A 266 3.02 13.44 3.09
CA SER A 266 3.76 12.68 2.09
C SER A 266 2.85 12.18 0.95
N ALA A 267 3.45 11.81 -0.18
CA ALA A 267 2.73 11.19 -1.28
C ALA A 267 2.04 9.88 -0.85
N LEU A 268 2.68 9.09 0.03
CA LEU A 268 2.09 7.86 0.58
C LEU A 268 0.89 8.15 1.47
N ALA A 269 0.97 9.17 2.32
CA ALA A 269 -0.18 9.59 3.12
C ALA A 269 -1.34 10.04 2.23
N SER A 270 -1.07 10.76 1.13
CA SER A 270 -2.10 11.16 0.18
C SER A 270 -2.78 9.97 -0.51
N LEU A 271 -2.08 8.85 -0.68
CA LEU A 271 -2.60 7.64 -1.31
C LEU A 271 -3.36 6.73 -0.34
N TYR A 272 -2.93 6.64 0.92
CA TYR A 272 -3.40 5.60 1.85
C TYR A 272 -4.01 6.09 3.17
N SER A 273 -3.88 7.39 3.52
CA SER A 273 -4.27 7.89 4.85
C SER A 273 -5.73 7.66 5.22
N SER A 274 -6.64 7.65 4.25
CA SER A 274 -8.08 7.43 4.49
C SER A 274 -8.40 6.07 5.12
N GLU A 275 -7.52 5.09 4.95
CA GLU A 275 -7.75 3.71 5.42
C GLU A 275 -6.80 3.28 6.55
N GLY A 276 -5.95 4.18 7.07
CA GLY A 276 -4.92 3.86 8.06
C GLY A 276 -3.80 2.96 7.52
N SER A 277 -2.84 2.59 8.37
CA SER A 277 -1.73 1.67 8.03
C SER A 277 -1.02 2.01 6.70
N VAL A 278 -0.60 3.28 6.59
CA VAL A 278 -0.11 3.89 5.34
C VAL A 278 1.08 3.12 4.76
N MET A 279 2.05 2.78 5.62
CA MET A 279 3.26 2.06 5.23
C MET A 279 2.96 0.59 4.94
N GLU A 280 2.15 -0.07 5.74
CA GLU A 280 1.81 -1.49 5.55
C GLU A 280 1.03 -1.72 4.24
N ARG A 281 0.14 -0.78 3.87
CA ARG A 281 -0.52 -0.78 2.55
C ARG A 281 0.47 -0.59 1.41
N HIS A 282 1.46 0.28 1.60
CA HIS A 282 2.54 0.47 0.65
C HIS A 282 3.39 -0.80 0.50
N HIS A 283 3.78 -1.46 1.60
CA HIS A 283 4.52 -2.73 1.59
C HIS A 283 3.76 -3.82 0.83
N PHE A 284 2.45 -3.94 1.08
CA PHE A 284 1.60 -4.84 0.32
C PHE A 284 1.56 -4.46 -1.18
N ALA A 285 1.39 -3.19 -1.52
CA ALA A 285 1.37 -2.74 -2.91
C ALA A 285 2.70 -3.03 -3.64
N GLN A 286 3.84 -2.82 -3.00
CA GLN A 286 5.16 -3.19 -3.52
C GLN A 286 5.29 -4.70 -3.71
N THR A 287 4.78 -5.50 -2.77
CA THR A 287 4.78 -6.96 -2.88
C THR A 287 3.97 -7.41 -4.10
N ILE A 288 2.80 -6.84 -4.32
CA ILE A 288 1.98 -7.11 -5.51
C ILE A 288 2.67 -6.66 -6.80
N ALA A 289 3.39 -5.54 -6.79
CA ALA A 289 4.16 -5.10 -7.95
C ALA A 289 5.26 -6.11 -8.33
N ILE A 290 5.96 -6.67 -7.34
CA ILE A 290 6.95 -7.73 -7.57
C ILE A 290 6.27 -9.01 -8.06
N LEU A 291 5.17 -9.45 -7.45
CA LEU A 291 4.44 -10.63 -7.91
C LEU A 291 3.90 -10.48 -9.34
N ASN A 292 3.54 -9.26 -9.76
CA ASN A 292 3.11 -8.98 -11.14
C ASN A 292 4.29 -8.82 -12.13
N SER A 293 5.53 -8.85 -11.65
CA SER A 293 6.72 -8.81 -12.51
C SER A 293 6.99 -10.18 -13.13
N GLU A 294 7.52 -10.17 -14.35
CA GLU A 294 7.70 -11.38 -15.17
C GLU A 294 8.52 -12.47 -14.44
N GLY A 295 7.90 -13.66 -14.30
CA GLY A 295 8.47 -14.84 -13.64
C GLY A 295 8.85 -14.64 -12.17
N CYS A 296 8.27 -13.66 -11.48
CA CYS A 296 8.40 -13.48 -10.03
C CYS A 296 7.18 -14.01 -9.25
N ASN A 297 6.10 -14.39 -9.95
CA ASN A 297 4.86 -14.79 -9.30
C ASN A 297 4.94 -16.22 -8.75
N ILE A 298 5.32 -16.35 -7.47
CA ILE A 298 5.36 -17.64 -6.77
C ILE A 298 3.97 -18.28 -6.55
N PHE A 299 2.88 -17.58 -6.90
CA PHE A 299 1.50 -18.07 -6.81
C PHE A 299 0.87 -18.36 -8.18
N GLU A 300 1.61 -18.22 -9.28
CA GLU A 300 1.08 -18.30 -10.66
C GLU A 300 0.37 -19.62 -10.99
N THR A 301 0.85 -20.72 -10.42
CA THR A 301 0.33 -22.08 -10.67
C THR A 301 -0.92 -22.41 -9.86
N LEU A 302 -1.36 -21.53 -8.95
CA LEU A 302 -2.56 -21.73 -8.15
C LEU A 302 -3.83 -21.53 -9.01
N ASP A 303 -4.88 -22.26 -8.67
CA ASP A 303 -6.21 -21.96 -9.22
C ASP A 303 -6.71 -20.59 -8.73
N GLY A 304 -7.65 -19.98 -9.47
CA GLY A 304 -8.10 -18.61 -9.19
C GLY A 304 -8.62 -18.39 -7.76
N GLY A 305 -9.29 -19.39 -7.17
CA GLY A 305 -9.80 -19.31 -5.80
C GLY A 305 -8.69 -19.35 -4.75
N LYS A 306 -7.70 -20.22 -4.92
CA LYS A 306 -6.51 -20.27 -4.05
C LYS A 306 -5.63 -19.04 -4.22
N TYR A 307 -5.47 -18.55 -5.44
CA TYR A 307 -4.73 -17.31 -5.70
C TYR A 307 -5.36 -16.14 -4.96
N GLU A 308 -6.67 -15.94 -5.09
CA GLU A 308 -7.40 -14.89 -4.37
C GLU A 308 -7.27 -15.06 -2.85
N ALA A 309 -7.40 -16.29 -2.33
CA ALA A 309 -7.22 -16.57 -0.91
C ALA A 309 -5.80 -16.23 -0.41
N ALA A 310 -4.76 -16.55 -1.20
CA ALA A 310 -3.37 -16.25 -0.88
C ALA A 310 -3.12 -14.73 -0.86
N ILE A 311 -3.61 -14.00 -1.87
CA ILE A 311 -3.45 -12.54 -1.95
C ILE A 311 -4.19 -11.82 -0.81
N ASN A 312 -5.41 -12.26 -0.48
CA ASN A 312 -6.16 -11.72 0.65
C ASN A 312 -5.44 -12.00 1.98
N LEU A 313 -4.96 -13.23 2.19
CA LEU A 313 -4.20 -13.56 3.40
C LEU A 313 -2.88 -12.77 3.48
N LEU A 314 -2.17 -12.61 2.37
CA LEU A 314 -0.94 -11.82 2.29
C LEU A 314 -1.19 -10.36 2.71
N ARG A 315 -2.28 -9.75 2.19
CA ARG A 315 -2.70 -8.40 2.58
C ARG A 315 -2.96 -8.34 4.08
N ASP A 316 -3.79 -9.25 4.59
CA ASP A 316 -4.23 -9.22 5.98
C ASP A 316 -3.05 -9.43 6.96
N LEU A 317 -2.05 -10.24 6.57
CA LEU A 317 -0.83 -10.45 7.34
C LEU A 317 0.08 -9.22 7.37
N ILE A 318 0.33 -8.59 6.22
CA ILE A 318 1.17 -7.39 6.16
C ILE A 318 0.48 -6.24 6.91
N LEU A 319 -0.84 -6.07 6.79
CA LEU A 319 -1.55 -5.03 7.56
C LEU A 319 -1.56 -5.31 9.07
N ALA A 320 -1.41 -6.57 9.49
CA ALA A 320 -1.37 -6.96 10.89
C ALA A 320 -0.03 -6.60 11.58
N THR A 321 1.01 -6.18 10.85
CA THR A 321 2.26 -5.68 11.45
C THR A 321 2.13 -4.26 11.99
N ASP A 322 1.09 -3.52 11.60
CA ASP A 322 0.79 -2.23 12.24
C ASP A 322 0.45 -2.45 13.72
N LEU A 323 1.23 -1.83 14.60
CA LEU A 323 1.08 -1.96 16.05
C LEU A 323 -0.32 -1.52 16.53
N VAL A 324 -0.97 -0.57 15.86
CA VAL A 324 -2.34 -0.15 16.20
C VAL A 324 -3.33 -1.30 16.00
N ASN A 325 -3.19 -2.04 14.89
CA ASN A 325 -4.01 -3.21 14.61
C ASN A 325 -3.72 -4.33 15.61
N HIS A 326 -2.44 -4.55 15.92
CA HIS A 326 -2.00 -5.53 16.92
C HIS A 326 -2.68 -5.29 18.29
N ILE A 327 -2.65 -4.05 18.80
CA ILE A 327 -3.28 -3.69 20.08
C ILE A 327 -4.77 -4.02 20.08
N GLY A 328 -5.45 -3.79 18.94
CA GLY A 328 -6.88 -4.10 18.79
C GLY A 328 -7.21 -5.59 18.85
N ILE A 329 -6.33 -6.46 18.35
CA ILE A 329 -6.57 -7.91 18.27
C ILE A 329 -6.07 -8.69 19.49
N LEU A 330 -5.09 -8.17 20.23
CA LEU A 330 -4.45 -8.86 21.35
C LEU A 330 -5.42 -9.38 22.43
N PRO A 331 -6.50 -8.65 22.83
CA PRO A 331 -7.47 -9.18 23.79
C PRO A 331 -8.16 -10.46 23.30
N GLN A 332 -8.44 -10.55 21.99
CA GLN A 332 -9.08 -11.71 21.38
C GLN A 332 -8.11 -12.90 21.30
N GLN A 333 -6.82 -12.63 21.06
CA GLN A 333 -5.77 -13.65 21.09
C GLN A 333 -5.56 -14.20 22.51
N ARG A 334 -5.59 -13.34 23.54
CA ARG A 334 -5.57 -13.77 24.95
C ARG A 334 -6.78 -14.63 25.30
N GLU A 335 -7.97 -14.23 24.89
CA GLU A 335 -9.18 -15.02 25.08
C GLU A 335 -9.07 -16.39 24.39
N MET A 336 -8.57 -16.43 23.15
CA MET A 336 -8.31 -17.66 22.41
C MET A 336 -7.29 -18.57 23.13
N ALA A 337 -6.24 -18.01 23.72
CA ALA A 337 -5.27 -18.79 24.50
C ALA A 337 -5.88 -19.40 25.77
N VAL A 338 -6.75 -18.67 26.46
CA VAL A 338 -7.42 -19.13 27.68
C VAL A 338 -8.50 -20.18 27.37
N ARG A 339 -9.33 -19.94 26.35
CA ARG A 339 -10.45 -20.82 25.98
C ARG A 339 -10.03 -22.02 25.13
N GLY A 340 -8.83 -21.97 24.57
CA GLY A 340 -8.28 -22.98 23.67
C GLY A 340 -8.49 -22.64 22.19
N PHE A 341 -7.53 -23.04 21.37
CA PHE A 341 -7.56 -22.87 19.92
C PHE A 341 -8.48 -23.90 19.25
N VAL A 342 -9.48 -23.42 18.50
CA VAL A 342 -10.42 -24.25 17.73
C VAL A 342 -10.01 -24.26 16.27
N ARG A 343 -9.58 -25.42 15.76
CA ARG A 343 -9.00 -25.56 14.41
C ARG A 343 -9.96 -25.25 13.27
N THR A 344 -11.25 -25.54 13.47
CA THR A 344 -12.30 -25.33 12.47
C THR A 344 -12.80 -23.89 12.41
N ASP A 345 -12.46 -23.07 13.41
CA ASP A 345 -12.85 -21.67 13.46
C ASP A 345 -11.90 -20.83 12.61
N LYS A 346 -12.43 -20.25 11.53
CA LYS A 346 -11.69 -19.37 10.63
C LYS A 346 -11.13 -18.14 11.36
N ARG A 347 -11.84 -17.61 12.35
CA ARG A 347 -11.41 -16.46 13.14
C ARG A 347 -10.25 -16.82 14.06
N HIS A 348 -10.29 -17.99 14.71
CA HIS A 348 -9.15 -18.47 15.49
C HIS A 348 -7.93 -18.66 14.60
N ARG A 349 -8.08 -19.24 13.41
CA ARG A 349 -6.98 -19.36 12.43
C ARG A 349 -6.41 -17.99 12.04
N GLN A 350 -7.27 -16.99 11.77
CA GLN A 350 -6.81 -15.63 11.47
C GLN A 350 -6.06 -14.99 12.65
N LEU A 351 -6.62 -15.06 13.87
CA LEU A 351 -5.99 -14.54 15.09
C LEU A 351 -4.62 -15.18 15.35
N LEU A 352 -4.50 -16.48 15.10
CA LEU A 352 -3.25 -17.22 15.22
C LEU A 352 -2.21 -16.77 14.19
N LEU A 353 -2.62 -16.59 12.95
CA LEU A 353 -1.73 -16.13 11.88
C LEU A 353 -1.24 -14.69 12.16
N CYS A 354 -2.12 -13.77 12.57
CA CYS A 354 -1.71 -12.44 13.02
C CYS A 354 -0.77 -12.49 14.24
N LEU A 355 -1.02 -13.39 15.20
CA LEU A 355 -0.13 -13.59 16.35
C LEU A 355 1.27 -14.01 15.90
N PHE A 356 1.37 -14.98 15.00
CA PHE A 356 2.66 -15.41 14.46
C PHE A 356 3.38 -14.28 13.73
N MET A 357 2.66 -13.48 12.93
CA MET A 357 3.27 -12.34 12.25
C MET A 357 3.89 -11.35 13.24
N THR A 358 3.17 -10.97 14.30
CA THR A 358 3.71 -10.09 15.36
C THR A 358 4.88 -10.74 16.11
N CYS A 359 4.81 -12.04 16.43
CA CYS A 359 5.93 -12.76 17.05
C CYS A 359 7.18 -12.76 16.16
N CYS A 360 7.02 -12.93 14.85
CA CYS A 360 8.13 -12.90 13.90
C CYS A 360 8.77 -11.52 13.85
N ASP A 361 7.95 -10.47 13.77
CA ASP A 361 8.42 -9.08 13.73
C ASP A 361 9.16 -8.68 15.01
N PHE A 362 8.67 -9.13 16.18
CA PHE A 362 9.33 -8.88 17.47
C PHE A 362 10.43 -9.89 17.83
N SER A 363 10.79 -10.78 16.92
CA SER A 363 11.67 -11.93 17.24
C SER A 363 13.06 -11.53 17.72
N ASP A 364 13.58 -10.37 17.33
CA ASP A 364 14.87 -9.85 17.79
C ASP A 364 14.92 -9.62 19.31
N GLN A 365 13.78 -9.34 19.95
CA GLN A 365 13.68 -9.18 21.40
C GLN A 365 13.91 -10.49 22.16
N THR A 366 13.82 -11.61 21.45
CA THR A 366 13.95 -12.97 22.01
C THR A 366 15.34 -13.57 21.81
N LYS A 367 16.25 -12.86 21.13
CA LYS A 367 17.64 -13.29 20.89
C LYS A 367 18.53 -12.99 22.08
N ASP A 368 19.79 -13.44 22.05
CA ASP A 368 20.72 -13.19 23.14
C ASP A 368 20.88 -11.68 23.42
N TRP A 369 21.29 -11.34 24.65
CA TRP A 369 21.36 -9.95 25.11
C TRP A 369 22.14 -9.02 24.18
N LEU A 370 23.28 -9.47 23.65
CA LEU A 370 24.12 -8.64 22.78
C LEU A 370 23.40 -8.36 21.47
N SER A 371 22.73 -9.37 20.89
CA SER A 371 21.91 -9.22 19.69
C SER A 371 20.70 -8.31 19.91
N SER A 372 19.98 -8.46 21.02
CA SER A 372 18.82 -7.63 21.34
C SER A 372 19.21 -6.18 21.64
N LYS A 373 20.28 -5.96 22.42
CA LYS A 373 20.83 -4.62 22.66
C LYS A 373 21.28 -3.95 21.36
N ARG A 374 22.01 -4.67 20.50
CA ARG A 374 22.44 -4.15 19.21
C ARG A 374 21.27 -3.80 18.30
N THR A 375 20.22 -4.61 18.34
CA THR A 375 18.99 -4.32 17.60
C THR A 375 18.32 -3.04 18.11
N ALA A 376 18.20 -2.86 19.43
CA ALA A 376 17.68 -1.64 20.01
C ALA A 376 18.48 -0.40 19.57
N GLU A 377 19.83 -0.46 19.57
CA GLU A 377 20.68 0.63 19.07
C GLU A 377 20.34 1.04 17.63
N LEU A 378 20.09 0.07 16.74
CA LEU A 378 19.72 0.33 15.35
C LEU A 378 18.31 0.95 15.22
N ILE A 379 17.35 0.47 16.01
CA ILE A 379 15.98 1.02 16.05
C ILE A 379 16.03 2.48 16.51
N TYR A 380 16.71 2.78 17.62
CA TYR A 380 16.81 4.16 18.11
C TYR A 380 17.61 5.05 17.15
N GLN A 381 18.58 4.51 16.41
CA GLN A 381 19.24 5.28 15.37
C GLN A 381 18.25 5.76 14.29
N GLU A 382 17.25 4.96 13.93
CA GLU A 382 16.18 5.39 13.02
C GLU A 382 15.24 6.40 13.67
N PHE A 383 14.77 6.12 14.88
CA PHE A 383 13.88 7.01 15.62
C PHE A 383 14.49 8.40 15.79
N PHE A 384 15.78 8.47 16.11
CA PHE A 384 16.49 9.74 16.25
C PHE A 384 16.70 10.45 14.90
N ARG A 385 16.88 9.72 13.79
CA ARG A 385 16.90 10.34 12.45
C ARG A 385 15.54 10.96 12.12
N GLN A 386 14.43 10.27 12.44
CA GLN A 386 13.10 10.85 12.28
C GLN A 386 12.91 12.08 13.17
N GLY A 387 13.28 12.01 14.44
CA GLY A 387 13.15 13.13 15.36
C GLY A 387 13.93 14.37 14.93
N ASP A 388 15.12 14.19 14.34
CA ASP A 388 15.88 15.30 13.76
C ASP A 388 15.15 15.94 12.56
N LEU A 389 14.51 15.12 11.71
CA LEU A 389 13.68 15.63 10.61
C LEU A 389 12.46 16.40 11.15
N GLU A 390 11.81 15.91 12.20
CA GLU A 390 10.71 16.60 12.87
C GLU A 390 11.15 17.94 13.45
N LYS A 391 12.31 18.00 14.11
CA LYS A 391 12.93 19.25 14.61
C LYS A 391 13.22 20.22 13.46
N ALA A 392 13.76 19.73 12.33
CA ALA A 392 14.03 20.55 11.14
C ALA A 392 12.74 21.11 10.51
N MET A 393 11.61 20.42 10.65
CA MET A 393 10.28 20.89 10.25
C MET A 393 9.63 21.84 11.29
N GLY A 394 10.34 22.21 12.36
CA GLY A 394 9.83 23.07 13.42
C GLY A 394 8.86 22.37 14.38
N LYS A 395 8.84 21.03 14.42
CA LYS A 395 8.03 20.24 15.33
C LYS A 395 8.85 19.77 16.53
N ARG A 396 8.16 19.47 17.63
CA ARG A 396 8.77 18.81 18.79
C ARG A 396 8.57 17.30 18.68
N PRO A 397 9.64 16.50 18.56
CA PRO A 397 9.53 15.04 18.57
C PRO A 397 9.05 14.53 19.93
N SER A 398 8.52 13.31 19.96
CA SER A 398 8.27 12.59 21.21
C SER A 398 9.60 12.17 21.86
N GLU A 399 9.57 11.86 23.16
CA GLU A 399 10.77 11.45 23.90
C GLU A 399 11.51 10.29 23.22
N MET A 400 10.78 9.26 22.75
CA MET A 400 11.37 8.10 22.08
C MET A 400 12.10 8.44 20.76
N MET A 401 11.73 9.56 20.11
CA MET A 401 12.33 10.03 18.86
C MET A 401 13.42 11.08 19.10
N ASP A 402 13.61 11.55 20.33
CA ASP A 402 14.56 12.62 20.64
C ASP A 402 15.82 12.10 21.34
N ARG A 403 16.95 12.10 20.60
CA ARG A 403 18.26 11.67 21.09
C ARG A 403 18.77 12.42 22.33
N GLU A 404 18.24 13.61 22.62
CA GLU A 404 18.67 14.43 23.76
C GLU A 404 17.91 14.08 25.05
N THR A 405 16.74 13.43 24.92
CA THR A 405 15.85 13.15 26.07
C THR A 405 15.55 11.67 26.27
N ALA A 406 15.71 10.83 25.25
CA ALA A 406 15.39 9.42 25.29
C ALA A 406 16.18 8.65 26.36
N CYS A 407 15.47 8.07 27.33
CA CYS A 407 16.02 7.04 28.21
C CYS A 407 15.82 5.65 27.60
N ILE A 408 16.77 5.21 26.77
CA ILE A 408 16.67 3.94 26.02
C ILE A 408 16.33 2.74 26.92
N PRO A 409 17.01 2.50 28.08
CA PRO A 409 16.68 1.34 28.92
C PRO A 409 15.22 1.34 29.40
N ARG A 410 14.75 2.49 29.92
CA ARG A 410 13.36 2.63 30.37
C ARG A 410 12.36 2.40 29.25
N LEU A 411 12.58 3.03 28.09
CA LEU A 411 11.71 2.89 26.92
C LEU A 411 11.69 1.44 26.38
N GLN A 412 12.81 0.71 26.47
CA GLN A 412 12.86 -0.70 26.11
C GLN A 412 12.10 -1.59 27.09
N ILE A 413 12.20 -1.33 28.41
CA ILE A 413 11.40 -2.04 29.41
C ILE A 413 9.90 -1.83 29.14
N GLU A 414 9.48 -0.59 28.91
CA GLU A 414 8.08 -0.24 28.58
C GLU A 414 7.62 -0.98 27.32
N PHE A 415 8.41 -0.97 26.24
CA PHE A 415 8.08 -1.71 25.03
C PHE A 415 7.95 -3.22 25.27
N ILE A 416 8.88 -3.80 26.02
CA ILE A 416 8.87 -5.24 26.33
C ILE A 416 7.64 -5.60 27.18
N ASP A 417 7.30 -4.79 28.18
CA ASP A 417 6.16 -5.04 29.08
C ASP A 417 4.82 -4.89 28.39
N GLU A 418 4.66 -3.84 27.60
CA GLU A 418 3.37 -3.49 27.01
C GLU A 418 3.07 -4.29 25.74
N PHE A 419 4.09 -4.66 24.96
CA PHE A 419 3.91 -5.28 23.64
C PHE A 419 4.52 -6.67 23.55
N ALA A 420 5.83 -6.82 23.77
CA ALA A 420 6.51 -8.08 23.48
C ALA A 420 6.10 -9.23 24.43
N LEU A 421 6.13 -9.01 25.75
CA LEU A 421 5.80 -10.03 26.74
C LEU A 421 4.37 -10.56 26.58
N PRO A 422 3.33 -9.73 26.39
CA PRO A 422 1.99 -10.20 26.09
C PRO A 422 1.92 -11.17 24.92
N VAL A 423 2.55 -10.83 23.81
CA VAL A 423 2.52 -11.61 22.56
C VAL A 423 3.18 -12.97 22.75
N PHE A 424 4.40 -12.99 23.30
CA PHE A 424 5.12 -14.25 23.54
C PHE A 424 4.51 -15.09 24.66
N THR A 425 3.77 -14.47 25.59
CA THR A 425 2.99 -15.17 26.61
C THR A 425 1.83 -15.93 25.97
N VAL A 426 1.05 -15.27 25.11
CA VAL A 426 -0.03 -15.92 24.36
C VAL A 426 0.52 -17.05 23.48
N LEU A 427 1.64 -16.82 22.78
CA LEU A 427 2.31 -17.84 21.98
C LEU A 427 2.67 -19.07 22.82
N SER A 428 3.30 -18.86 23.98
CA SER A 428 3.76 -19.95 24.86
C SER A 428 2.60 -20.69 25.53
N GLN A 429 1.47 -20.02 25.77
CA GLN A 429 0.25 -20.65 26.29
C GLN A 429 -0.39 -21.57 25.25
N LEU A 430 -0.43 -21.15 23.98
CA LEU A 430 -0.96 -21.95 22.88
C LEU A 430 0.00 -23.09 22.47
N PHE A 431 1.31 -22.83 22.51
CA PHE A 431 2.36 -23.74 22.08
C PHE A 431 3.51 -23.74 23.10
N PRO A 432 3.48 -24.65 24.09
CA PRO A 432 4.53 -24.77 25.09
C PRO A 432 5.94 -24.99 24.51
N GLU A 433 6.02 -25.59 23.32
CA GLU A 433 7.27 -25.77 22.56
C GLU A 433 7.93 -24.43 22.17
N ALA A 434 7.16 -23.34 22.11
CA ALA A 434 7.64 -21.97 21.86
C ALA A 434 7.89 -21.16 23.15
N SER A 435 8.05 -21.82 24.29
CA SER A 435 8.45 -21.18 25.56
C SER A 435 9.89 -20.63 25.60
N PRO A 436 10.90 -21.15 24.88
CA PRO A 436 12.26 -20.61 24.96
C PRO A 436 12.38 -19.12 24.56
N PRO A 437 11.72 -18.63 23.48
CA PRO A 437 11.65 -17.19 23.19
C PRO A 437 11.15 -16.33 24.36
N LEU A 438 10.06 -16.74 25.02
CA LEU A 438 9.50 -16.01 26.17
C LEU A 438 10.45 -16.00 27.36
N ALA A 439 11.08 -17.15 27.66
CA ALA A 439 12.06 -17.25 28.73
C ALA A 439 13.26 -16.32 28.49
N ASN A 440 13.73 -16.24 27.25
CA ASN A 440 14.85 -15.37 26.91
C ASN A 440 14.47 -13.88 26.87
N LEU A 441 13.27 -13.55 26.39
CA LEU A 441 12.72 -12.19 26.46
C LEU A 441 12.66 -11.67 27.90
N ARG A 442 12.25 -12.50 28.87
CA ARG A 442 12.26 -12.14 30.30
C ARG A 442 13.67 -11.88 30.83
N LYS A 443 14.67 -12.64 30.37
CA LYS A 443 16.08 -12.40 30.72
C LYS A 443 16.56 -11.06 30.16
N ASN A 444 16.27 -10.78 28.88
CA ASN A 444 16.63 -9.52 28.24
C ASN A 444 15.97 -8.33 28.93
N ARG A 445 14.70 -8.46 29.33
CA ARG A 445 14.01 -7.45 30.15
C ARG A 445 14.78 -7.16 31.44
N HIS A 446 15.23 -8.19 32.16
CA HIS A 446 16.02 -8.01 33.37
C HIS A 446 17.41 -7.40 33.12
N CYS A 447 18.01 -7.62 31.94
CA CYS A 447 19.25 -6.95 31.57
C CYS A 447 19.06 -5.45 31.24
N TRP A 448 17.85 -5.02 30.90
CA TRP A 448 17.51 -3.61 30.70
C TRP A 448 17.21 -2.88 32.02
N GLU A 449 16.71 -3.59 33.03
CA GLU A 449 16.56 -3.11 34.42
C GLU A 449 17.93 -2.83 35.07
#